data_AF-A0A963ZUA6-F1
#
_entry.id   AF-A0A963ZUA6-F1
#
_cell.length_a   1.000
_cell.length_b   1.000
_cell.length_c   1.000
_cell.angle_alpha   90.00
_cell.angle_beta   90.00
_cell.angle_gamma   90.00
#
_symmetry.space_group_name_H-M   'P 1'
#
loop_
_entity.id
_entity.type
_entity.pdbx_description
1 polymer ?
#
loop_
_entity_poly.entity_id
_entity_poly.type
_entity_poly.pdbx_seq_one_letter_code
_entity_poly.pdbx_strand_id
1 'polypeptide(L)'
;MPGTYSVIITNQFGCELILDTEIQICEGIYFLNFETQPACLDEASGAIDLTVVGDTGPYRYLWSTAAETEDLTGLLPGNSDRDPVGRFVYFFLSKEDNAYYLKSSAIKAPLSERFCFCGEEVPGTGVAAARRSLWRTVNLVISL
;
A
#
# COMPACT_ATOMS: atom_id res chain seq x y z
N MET A 1 27.91 -7.56 1.01
CA MET A 1 28.16 -8.18 2.34
C MET A 1 28.87 -7.13 3.19
N PRO A 2 28.59 -7.04 4.49
CA PRO A 2 29.35 -6.14 5.35
C PRO A 2 30.76 -6.70 5.50
N GLY A 3 31.77 -5.83 5.59
CA GLY A 3 33.15 -6.26 5.74
C GLY A 3 34.16 -5.15 5.55
N THR A 4 35.41 -5.43 5.91
CA THR A 4 36.53 -4.52 5.69
C THR A 4 37.07 -4.71 4.27
N TYR A 5 37.23 -3.60 3.55
CA TYR A 5 37.79 -3.56 2.21
C TYR A 5 39.07 -2.74 2.23
N SER A 6 40.13 -3.29 1.66
CA SER A 6 41.43 -2.63 1.59
C SER A 6 41.69 -2.17 0.16
N VAL A 7 42.02 -0.89 0.01
CA VAL A 7 42.55 -0.31 -1.23
C VAL A 7 44.06 -0.21 -1.08
N ILE A 8 44.77 -0.92 -1.94
CA ILE A 8 46.24 -0.90 -2.00
C ILE A 8 46.65 -0.04 -3.19
N ILE A 9 47.33 1.07 -2.92
CA ILE A 9 47.89 1.96 -3.93
C ILE A 9 49.40 1.73 -3.98
N THR A 10 49.87 1.10 -5.05
CA THR A 10 51.30 0.85 -5.27
C THR A 10 51.85 1.84 -6.28
N ASN A 11 52.94 2.52 -5.95
CA ASN A 11 53.63 3.40 -6.89
C ASN A 11 54.61 2.61 -7.79
N GLN A 12 55.17 3.28 -8.81
CA GLN A 12 56.12 2.66 -9.75
C GLN A 12 57.44 2.18 -9.11
N PHE A 13 57.71 2.58 -7.87
CA PHE A 13 58.90 2.20 -7.11
C PHE A 13 58.63 1.07 -6.10
N GLY A 14 57.40 0.52 -6.07
CA GLY A 14 57.02 -0.59 -5.20
C GLY A 14 56.66 -0.19 -3.77
N CYS A 15 56.51 1.10 -3.46
CA CYS A 15 55.95 1.51 -2.18
C CYS A 15 54.42 1.38 -2.21
N GLU A 16 53.85 0.86 -1.13
CA GLU A 16 52.41 0.67 -0.98
C GLU A 16 51.83 1.63 0.07
N LEU A 17 50.66 2.18 -0.25
CA LEU A 17 49.76 2.82 0.70
C LEU A 17 48.52 1.94 0.82
N ILE A 18 48.22 1.51 2.03
CA ILE A 18 47.03 0.70 2.34
C ILE A 18 46.00 1.59 3.01
N LEU A 19 44.79 1.61 2.45
CA LEU A 19 43.63 2.32 2.96
C LEU A 19 42.54 1.30 3.26
N ASP A 20 42.26 1.10 4.54
CA ASP A 20 41.18 0.24 4.98
C ASP A 20 39.90 1.04 5.17
N THR A 21 38.78 0.51 4.69
CA THR A 21 37.45 1.05 4.92
C THR A 21 36.50 -0.07 5.34
N GLU A 22 35.63 0.21 6.31
CA GLU A 22 34.58 -0.70 6.71
C GLU A 22 33.31 -0.38 5.93
N ILE A 23 32.84 -1.34 5.13
CA ILE A 23 31.53 -1.24 4.50
C ILE A 23 30.53 -1.94 5.41
N GLN A 24 29.62 -1.15 5.97
CA GLN A 24 28.51 -1.64 6.77
C GLN A 24 27.27 -1.79 5.88
N ILE A 25 26.49 -2.85 6.09
CA ILE A 25 25.15 -2.91 5.51
C ILE A 25 24.25 -2.06 6.40
N CYS A 26 23.64 -1.05 5.81
CA CYS A 26 22.55 -0.32 6.45
C CYS A 26 21.25 -1.08 6.13
N GLU A 27 20.78 -1.93 7.04
CA GLU A 27 19.47 -2.55 6.91
C GLU A 27 18.41 -1.46 7.21
N GLY A 28 17.96 -0.79 6.15
CA GLY A 28 16.90 0.18 6.25
C GLY A 28 15.55 -0.47 6.55
N ILE A 29 14.61 0.33 7.04
CA ILE A 29 13.21 -0.06 7.15
C ILE A 29 12.60 -0.15 5.75
N TYR A 30 11.89 -1.23 5.48
CA TYR A 30 11.03 -1.36 4.29
C TYR A 30 9.68 -1.97 4.65
N PHE A 31 8.72 -1.81 3.74
CA PHE A 31 7.32 -2.15 3.97
C PHE A 31 6.85 -3.18 2.95
N LEU A 32 6.21 -4.23 3.44
CA LEU A 32 5.39 -5.13 2.65
C LEU A 32 3.93 -4.83 2.98
N ASN A 33 3.07 -4.76 1.97
CA ASN A 33 1.65 -4.56 2.19
C ASN A 33 0.82 -5.49 1.30
N PHE A 34 -0.23 -6.06 1.87
CA PHE A 34 -1.20 -6.89 1.16
C PHE A 34 -2.58 -6.26 1.30
N GLU A 35 -3.25 -6.07 0.16
CA GLU A 35 -4.56 -5.43 0.10
C GLU A 35 -5.64 -6.48 -0.14
N THR A 36 -6.64 -6.51 0.74
CA THR A 36 -7.89 -7.24 0.49
C THR A 36 -8.90 -6.26 -0.08
N GLN A 37 -9.41 -6.58 -1.27
CA GLN A 37 -10.37 -5.72 -1.96
C GLN A 37 -11.81 -6.12 -1.60
N PRO A 38 -12.70 -5.17 -1.27
CA PRO A 38 -14.11 -5.43 -1.08
C PRO A 38 -14.77 -5.99 -2.34
N ALA A 39 -15.77 -6.87 -2.17
CA ALA A 39 -16.52 -7.41 -3.30
C ALA A 39 -17.54 -6.40 -3.85
N CYS A 40 -17.98 -5.45 -3.00
CA CYS A 40 -19.00 -4.45 -3.29
C CYS A 40 -18.54 -3.02 -2.96
N LEU A 41 -19.12 -2.02 -3.65
CA LEU A 41 -18.89 -0.59 -3.37
C LEU A 41 -19.37 -0.15 -1.98
N ASP A 42 -20.41 -0.78 -1.45
CA ASP A 42 -21.01 -0.44 -0.16
C ASP A 42 -20.57 -1.41 0.97
N GLU A 43 -19.61 -2.29 0.70
CA GLU A 43 -19.12 -3.28 1.65
C GLU A 43 -17.80 -2.83 2.26
N ALA A 44 -17.78 -2.69 3.58
CA ALA A 44 -16.61 -2.34 4.35
C ALA A 44 -15.80 -3.60 4.72
N SER A 45 -15.44 -4.43 3.75
CA SER A 45 -14.63 -5.65 3.96
C SER A 45 -13.19 -5.53 3.49
N GLY A 46 -12.79 -4.33 3.03
CA GLY A 46 -11.44 -4.07 2.57
C GLY A 46 -10.47 -4.06 3.73
N ALA A 47 -9.24 -4.49 3.47
CA ALA A 47 -8.19 -4.52 4.46
C ALA A 47 -6.81 -4.24 3.86
N ILE A 48 -5.92 -3.72 4.68
CA ILE A 48 -4.50 -3.55 4.42
C ILE A 48 -3.76 -4.26 5.56
N ASP A 49 -3.06 -5.33 5.22
CA ASP A 49 -2.10 -6.03 6.07
C ASP A 49 -0.73 -5.41 5.82
N LEU A 50 -0.14 -4.82 6.85
CA LEU A 50 1.14 -4.11 6.77
C LEU A 50 2.19 -4.86 7.58
N THR A 51 3.30 -5.20 6.94
CA THR A 51 4.48 -5.74 7.64
C THR A 51 5.64 -4.76 7.53
N VAL A 52 6.13 -4.29 8.68
CA VAL A 52 7.39 -3.53 8.77
C VAL A 52 8.54 -4.50 8.91
N VAL A 53 9.53 -4.41 8.00
CA VAL A 53 10.70 -5.29 8.01
C VAL A 53 11.99 -4.46 8.12
N GLY A 54 12.98 -5.04 8.79
CA GLY A 54 14.27 -4.43 9.04
C GLY A 54 14.42 -4.13 10.53
N ASP A 55 14.55 -2.85 10.85
CA ASP A 55 14.81 -2.39 12.20
C ASP A 55 13.75 -2.87 13.22
N THR A 56 14.14 -3.02 14.48
CA THR A 56 13.22 -3.44 15.54
C THR A 56 12.58 -2.21 16.19
N GLY A 57 11.27 -2.29 16.44
CA GLY A 57 10.48 -1.23 17.06
C GLY A 57 10.90 -0.87 18.49
N PRO A 58 10.25 0.14 19.12
CA PRO A 58 8.82 0.42 18.97
C PRO A 58 8.46 1.37 17.81
N TYR A 59 7.34 1.06 17.16
CA TYR A 59 6.77 1.84 16.06
C TYR A 59 5.46 2.51 16.48
N ARG A 60 5.20 3.69 15.91
CA ARG A 60 3.88 4.33 15.93
C ARG A 60 3.33 4.39 14.52
N TYR A 61 2.08 3.96 14.37
CA TYR A 61 1.36 3.96 13.10
C TYR A 61 0.32 5.07 13.12
N LEU A 62 0.13 5.74 11.98
CA LEU A 62 -0.95 6.70 11.78
C LEU A 62 -1.48 6.59 10.36
N TRP A 63 -2.73 6.16 10.22
CA TRP A 63 -3.42 6.09 8.95
C TRP A 63 -4.15 7.40 8.64
N SER A 64 -4.42 7.66 7.36
CA SER A 64 -5.29 8.76 6.93
C SER A 64 -6.74 8.64 7.44
N THR A 65 -7.13 7.45 7.93
CA THR A 65 -8.38 7.18 8.66
C THR A 65 -8.30 7.52 10.15
N ALA A 66 -7.17 8.03 10.62
CA ALA A 66 -6.81 8.26 12.03
C ALA A 66 -6.68 6.98 12.88
N ALA A 67 -6.61 5.80 12.26
CA ALA A 67 -6.26 4.57 12.97
C ALA A 67 -4.76 4.57 13.35
N GLU A 68 -4.43 3.96 14.49
CA GLU A 68 -3.06 3.86 15.03
C GLU A 68 -2.54 2.41 15.11
N THR A 69 -3.24 1.48 14.44
CA THR A 69 -2.89 0.06 14.37
C THR A 69 -1.95 -0.22 13.19
N GLU A 70 -1.18 -1.31 13.27
CA GLU A 70 -0.36 -1.77 12.15
C GLU A 70 -1.23 -2.18 10.96
N ASP A 71 -2.24 -3.02 11.20
CA ASP A 71 -3.20 -3.43 10.18
C ASP A 71 -4.43 -2.55 10.17
N LEU A 72 -5.04 -2.41 8.99
CA LEU A 72 -6.27 -1.66 8.81
C LEU A 72 -7.33 -2.53 8.15
N THR A 73 -8.47 -2.69 8.80
CA THR A 73 -9.60 -3.47 8.28
C THR A 73 -10.86 -2.61 8.22
N GLY A 74 -11.91 -3.08 7.54
CA GLY A 74 -13.18 -2.38 7.52
C GLY A 74 -13.22 -1.24 6.51
N LEU A 75 -12.41 -1.31 5.45
CA LEU A 75 -12.28 -0.25 4.46
C LEU A 75 -13.32 -0.39 3.36
N LEU A 76 -13.96 0.72 3.03
CA LEU A 76 -14.77 0.85 1.82
C LEU A 76 -13.86 1.04 0.59
N PRO A 77 -14.30 0.64 -0.61
CA PRO A 77 -13.62 0.99 -1.84
C PRO A 77 -13.46 2.50 -2.04
N GLY A 78 -12.31 2.91 -2.55
CA GLY A 78 -12.13 4.24 -3.14
C GLY A 78 -12.90 4.33 -4.45
N ASN A 79 -13.79 5.33 -4.56
CA ASN A 79 -14.55 5.58 -5.78
C ASN A 79 -13.64 6.23 -6.82
N SER A 80 -13.25 5.51 -7.88
CA SER A 80 -12.45 6.05 -8.99
C SER A 80 -13.18 7.07 -9.85
N ASP A 81 -14.53 7.08 -9.83
CA ASP A 81 -15.33 7.74 -10.87
C ASP A 81 -15.92 9.10 -10.46
N ARG A 82 -15.73 9.52 -9.21
CA ARG A 82 -16.22 10.83 -8.71
C ARG A 82 -15.14 11.76 -8.15
N ASP A 83 -13.87 11.37 -8.19
CA ASP A 83 -12.78 12.19 -7.66
C ASP A 83 -11.50 11.96 -8.48
N PRO A 84 -10.93 12.97 -9.16
CA PRO A 84 -9.69 12.82 -9.93
C PRO A 84 -8.47 12.44 -9.08
N VAL A 85 -8.60 12.39 -7.75
CA VAL A 85 -7.54 12.02 -6.79
C VAL A 85 -7.86 10.76 -5.98
N GLY A 86 -8.77 9.90 -6.48
CA GLY A 86 -9.17 8.59 -5.94
C GLY A 86 -8.54 8.21 -4.60
N ARG A 87 -9.27 8.43 -3.50
CA ARG A 87 -8.77 8.38 -2.11
C ARG A 87 -7.80 7.21 -1.86
N PHE A 88 -6.52 7.50 -1.98
CA PHE A 88 -5.46 6.63 -1.48
C PHE A 88 -5.53 6.61 0.05
N VAL A 89 -5.49 5.43 0.63
CA VAL A 89 -5.21 5.28 2.06
C VAL A 89 -3.71 5.34 2.22
N TYR A 90 -3.21 6.27 3.02
CA TYR A 90 -1.78 6.38 3.30
C TYR A 90 -1.55 6.20 4.80
N PHE A 91 -0.38 5.69 5.15
CA PHE A 91 0.09 5.64 6.53
C PHE A 91 1.40 6.39 6.70
N PHE A 92 1.57 6.88 7.92
CA PHE A 92 2.82 7.38 8.45
C PHE A 92 3.32 6.38 9.49
N LEU A 93 4.56 5.93 9.33
CA LEU A 93 5.27 5.23 10.39
C LEU A 93 6.23 6.23 11.03
N SER A 94 6.20 6.35 12.35
CA SER A 94 7.26 7.02 13.10
C SER A 94 8.04 6.09 14.02
N LYS A 95 9.36 6.29 14.02
CA LYS A 95 10.31 5.70 14.97
C LYS A 95 11.00 6.83 15.73
N GLU A 96 10.98 6.76 17.07
CA GLU A 96 11.70 7.68 17.97
C GLU A 96 11.50 9.19 17.64
N ASP A 97 10.24 9.56 17.35
CA ASP A 97 9.76 10.94 17.15
C ASP A 97 10.32 11.73 15.94
N ASN A 98 11.21 11.17 15.10
CA ASN A 98 11.92 11.97 14.07
C ASN A 98 12.01 11.40 12.65
N ALA A 99 11.69 10.12 12.42
CA ALA A 99 11.65 9.56 11.06
C ALA A 99 10.19 9.29 10.65
N TYR A 100 9.71 9.91 9.55
CA TYR A 100 8.39 9.65 8.98
C TYR A 100 8.53 8.91 7.65
N TYR A 101 8.00 7.70 7.58
CA TYR A 101 7.88 6.97 6.31
C TYR A 101 6.45 7.09 5.81
N LEU A 102 6.29 7.50 4.55
CA LEU A 102 5.00 7.57 3.87
C LEU A 102 4.88 6.41 2.88
N LYS A 103 3.76 5.69 2.97
CA LYS A 103 3.37 4.70 1.97
C LYS A 103 1.88 4.84 1.70
N SER A 104 1.51 4.74 0.42
CA SER A 104 0.13 4.75 -0.04
C SER A 104 -0.29 3.37 -0.52
N SER A 105 -1.57 3.07 -0.33
CA SER A 105 -2.25 1.85 -0.71
C SER A 105 -3.66 2.23 -1.20
N ALA A 106 -4.20 1.48 -2.15
CA ALA A 106 -5.47 1.82 -2.81
C ALA A 106 -6.45 0.66 -2.76
N ILE A 107 -7.45 0.76 -1.88
CA ILE A 107 -8.60 -0.14 -1.90
C ILE A 107 -9.52 0.25 -3.06
N LYS A 108 -9.69 -0.65 -4.03
CA LYS A 108 -10.49 -0.48 -5.24
C LYS A 108 -11.58 -1.54 -5.29
N ALA A 109 -12.78 -1.12 -5.69
CA ALA A 109 -13.84 -2.06 -6.04
C ALA A 109 -13.49 -2.76 -7.36
N PRO A 110 -14.00 -3.98 -7.61
CA PRO A 110 -13.86 -4.63 -8.90
C PRO A 110 -14.45 -3.75 -10.01
N LEU A 111 -13.62 -3.39 -11.01
CA LEU A 111 -14.01 -2.59 -12.18
C LEU A 111 -14.98 -3.32 -13.13
N SER A 112 -15.27 -4.60 -12.91
CA SER A 112 -16.20 -5.32 -13.77
C SER A 112 -17.63 -4.97 -13.40
N GLU A 113 -18.38 -4.39 -14.35
CA GLU A 113 -19.81 -4.06 -14.32
C GLU A 113 -20.77 -5.24 -14.02
N ARG A 114 -20.26 -6.38 -13.57
CA ARG A 114 -21.04 -7.59 -13.29
C ARG A 114 -21.18 -7.77 -11.78
N PHE A 115 -22.26 -7.20 -11.28
CA PHE A 115 -22.99 -7.65 -10.10
C PHE A 115 -22.16 -7.74 -8.81
N CYS A 116 -22.08 -6.61 -8.11
CA CYS A 116 -21.97 -6.62 -6.67
C CYS A 116 -23.24 -7.28 -6.08
N PHE A 117 -23.20 -8.58 -5.78
CA PHE A 117 -24.28 -9.27 -5.06
C PHE A 117 -24.15 -8.99 -3.56
N CYS A 118 -24.44 -7.76 -3.15
CA CYS A 118 -24.51 -7.44 -1.73
C CYS A 118 -25.90 -7.90 -1.26
N GLY A 119 -25.93 -9.03 -0.54
CA GLY A 119 -27.15 -9.74 -0.20
C GLY A 119 -28.08 -8.93 0.71
N GLU A 120 -29.21 -8.51 0.17
CA GLU A 120 -30.50 -8.66 0.86
C GLU A 120 -31.28 -9.71 0.06
N GLU A 121 -31.55 -10.88 0.65
CA GLU A 121 -32.54 -11.78 0.08
C GLU A 121 -33.89 -11.06 0.12
N VAL A 122 -34.57 -10.95 -1.03
CA VAL A 122 -35.96 -10.50 -1.03
C VAL A 122 -36.77 -11.61 -0.35
N PRO A 123 -37.49 -11.33 0.77
CA PRO A 123 -38.21 -12.36 1.49
C PRO A 123 -39.18 -13.11 0.56
N GLY A 124 -38.99 -14.42 0.42
CA GLY A 124 -39.89 -15.30 -0.33
C GLY A 124 -39.56 -15.50 -1.83
N THR A 125 -38.45 -14.99 -2.36
CA THR A 125 -38.10 -15.20 -3.78
C THR A 125 -36.87 -16.07 -4.03
N GLY A 126 -35.99 -16.25 -3.04
CA GLY A 126 -34.70 -16.96 -3.23
C GLY A 126 -33.74 -16.23 -4.17
N VAL A 127 -33.96 -14.94 -4.45
CA VAL A 127 -33.14 -14.10 -5.33
C VAL A 127 -32.59 -12.90 -4.55
N ALA A 128 -31.28 -12.68 -4.62
CA ALA A 128 -30.64 -11.49 -4.05
C ALA A 128 -31.07 -10.22 -4.80
N ALA A 129 -31.47 -9.17 -4.07
CA ALA A 129 -31.86 -7.89 -4.67
C ALA A 129 -30.65 -7.19 -5.30
N ALA A 130 -30.56 -7.17 -6.64
CA ALA A 130 -29.57 -6.37 -7.34
C ALA A 130 -30.01 -4.89 -7.36
N ARG A 131 -29.43 -4.03 -6.52
CA ARG A 131 -29.57 -2.58 -6.69
C ARG A 131 -28.78 -2.15 -7.93
N ARG A 132 -29.46 -1.97 -9.06
CA ARG A 132 -28.87 -1.32 -10.24
C ARG A 132 -28.60 0.15 -9.91
N SER A 133 -27.33 0.48 -9.70
CA SER A 133 -26.87 1.86 -9.89
C SER A 133 -26.94 2.17 -11.39
N LEU A 134 -27.91 2.98 -11.78
CA LEU A 134 -28.13 3.41 -13.17
C LEU A 134 -27.03 4.41 -13.59
N TRP A 135 -25.93 3.92 -14.15
CA TRP A 135 -25.00 4.78 -14.89
C TRP A 135 -25.47 4.85 -16.35
N ARG A 136 -25.84 6.06 -16.80
CA ARG A 136 -26.04 6.33 -18.23
C ARG A 136 -24.66 6.34 -18.90
N THR A 137 -24.42 5.39 -19.79
CA THR A 137 -23.25 5.38 -20.67
C THR A 137 -23.32 6.60 -21.59
N VAL A 138 -22.39 7.54 -21.44
CA VAL A 138 -22.12 8.53 -22.50
C VAL A 138 -21.10 7.88 -23.43
N ASN A 139 -21.57 7.37 -24.57
CA ASN A 139 -20.69 6.86 -25.61
C ASN A 139 -19.90 8.01 -26.23
N LEU A 140 -18.59 8.07 -25.99
CA LEU A 140 -17.67 8.91 -26.74
C LEU A 140 -17.31 8.18 -28.04
N VAL A 141 -17.93 8.57 -29.16
CA VAL A 141 -17.52 8.12 -30.49
C VAL A 141 -16.37 9.01 -30.95
N ILE A 142 -15.16 8.47 -30.98
CA ILE A 142 -14.04 9.09 -31.69
C ILE A 142 -14.02 8.47 -33.10
N SER A 143 -14.35 9.26 -34.10
CA SER A 143 -14.10 8.90 -35.51
C SER A 143 -12.63 9.15 -35.83
N LEU A 144 -12.00 8.20 -36.53
CA LEU A 144 -10.62 8.28 -37.04
C LEU A 144 -10.44 9.44 -38.02
#